data_AF-A0AAE1SDX5-F1
#
_entry.id   AF-A0AAE1SDX5-F1
#
_cell.length_a   1.000
_cell.length_b   1.000
_cell.length_c   1.000
_cell.angle_alpha   90.00
_cell.angle_beta   90.00
_cell.angle_gamma   90.00
#
_symmetry.space_group_name_H-M   'P 1'
#
loop_
_entity.id
_entity.type
_entity.pdbx_description
1 polymer ?
#
loop_
_entity_poly.entity_id
_entity_poly.type
_entity_poly.pdbx_seq_one_letter_code
_entity_poly.pdbx_strand_id
1 'polypeptide(L)'
;MVAMTEELGLEMAILSLEPLLQYGEQNIRRAVPLALALLCISNPKVNVMDTLSRLSHDSDSEVAMPRMLLTVDENLKPLSVPVRVGQAVDVVGQAGRPKTITGFQTHSTPVLLAAGDRAELATEKYIPLSPILEGFVILKENPDYRDDQ
;
A
#
# COMPACT_ATOMS: atom_id res chain seq x y z
N MET A 1 -29.29 -9.57 2.80
CA MET A 1 -30.74 -9.28 2.79
C MET A 1 -31.45 -9.70 4.08
N VAL A 2 -31.08 -10.81 4.75
CA VAL A 2 -31.72 -11.23 6.02
C VAL A 2 -31.47 -10.25 7.20
N ALA A 3 -30.35 -9.52 7.23
CA ALA A 3 -30.05 -8.56 8.30
C ALA A 3 -30.77 -7.20 8.19
N MET A 4 -31.51 -6.94 7.11
CA MET A 4 -32.22 -5.64 6.96
C MET A 4 -33.55 -5.59 7.72
N THR A 5 -34.09 -6.73 8.15
CA THR A 5 -35.44 -6.81 8.75
C THR A 5 -35.45 -7.14 10.23
N GLU A 6 -34.33 -7.60 10.81
CA GLU A 6 -34.25 -7.97 12.23
C GLU A 6 -32.97 -7.43 12.88
N GLU A 7 -33.16 -6.70 13.98
CA GLU A 7 -32.07 -6.09 14.75
C GLU A 7 -31.14 -7.14 15.39
N LEU A 8 -31.68 -8.31 15.73
CA LEU A 8 -30.95 -9.46 16.29
C LEU A 8 -30.02 -10.13 15.25
N GLY A 9 -30.44 -10.15 13.98
CA GLY A 9 -29.65 -10.73 12.89
C GLY A 9 -28.37 -9.94 12.59
N LEU A 10 -28.37 -8.64 12.90
CA LEU A 10 -27.19 -7.78 12.78
C LEU A 10 -26.13 -8.12 13.84
N GLU A 11 -26.54 -8.30 15.10
CA GLU A 11 -25.64 -8.67 16.19
C GLU A 11 -25.03 -10.06 15.97
N MET A 12 -25.82 -11.01 15.49
CA MET A 12 -25.32 -12.34 15.13
C MET A 12 -24.32 -12.30 13.96
N ALA A 13 -24.51 -11.41 12.98
CA ALA A 13 -23.57 -11.23 11.88
C ALA A 13 -22.23 -10.64 12.36
N ILE A 14 -22.26 -9.66 13.28
CA ILE A 14 -21.06 -9.05 13.86
C ILE A 14 -20.28 -10.10 14.68
N LEU A 15 -20.96 -10.82 15.57
CA LEU A 15 -20.36 -11.87 16.40
C LEU A 15 -19.75 -13.02 15.57
N SER A 16 -20.33 -13.32 14.41
CA SER A 16 -19.80 -14.34 13.49
C SER A 16 -18.56 -13.87 12.72
N LEU A 17 -18.41 -12.55 12.50
CA LEU A 17 -17.34 -11.96 11.69
C LEU A 17 -16.14 -11.50 12.54
N GLU A 18 -16.31 -11.17 13.82
CA GLU A 18 -15.23 -10.75 14.72
C GLU A 18 -14.09 -11.78 14.89
N PRO A 19 -14.37 -13.08 15.13
CA PRO A 19 -13.31 -14.09 15.20
C PRO A 19 -12.61 -14.31 13.86
N LEU A 20 -13.33 -14.16 12.74
CA LEU A 20 -12.75 -14.24 11.39
C LEU A 20 -11.83 -13.05 11.09
N LEU A 21 -12.04 -11.92 11.75
CA LEU A 21 -11.17 -10.78 11.62
C LEU A 21 -9.87 -10.93 12.44
N GLN A 22 -9.94 -11.57 13.61
CA GLN A 22 -8.76 -11.80 14.46
C GLN A 22 -7.93 -13.02 14.04
N TYR A 23 -8.56 -14.07 13.51
CA TYR A 23 -7.90 -15.36 13.27
C TYR A 23 -8.05 -15.88 11.82
N GLY A 24 -8.71 -15.13 10.93
CA GLY A 24 -8.88 -15.52 9.53
C GLY A 24 -7.62 -15.27 8.69
N GLU A 25 -7.46 -16.02 7.60
CA GLU A 25 -6.37 -15.79 6.65
C GLU A 25 -6.41 -14.38 6.04
N GLN A 26 -5.27 -13.94 5.46
CA GLN A 26 -5.09 -12.63 4.81
C GLN A 26 -6.27 -12.24 3.91
N ASN A 27 -6.78 -13.19 3.13
CA ASN A 27 -7.88 -12.95 2.20
C ASN A 27 -9.22 -12.74 2.92
N ILE A 28 -9.44 -13.44 4.03
CA ILE A 28 -10.67 -13.36 4.82
C ILE A 28 -10.68 -12.04 5.60
N ARG A 29 -9.57 -11.69 6.25
CA ARG A 29 -9.43 -10.42 6.99
C ARG A 29 -9.62 -9.18 6.11
N ARG A 30 -9.36 -9.28 4.79
CA ARG A 30 -9.65 -8.21 3.81
C ARG A 30 -11.12 -8.09 3.45
N ALA A 31 -11.80 -9.23 3.30
CA ALA A 31 -13.20 -9.28 2.91
C ALA A 31 -14.14 -8.88 4.05
N VAL A 32 -13.76 -9.15 5.30
CA VAL A 32 -14.61 -8.92 6.49
C VAL A 32 -14.97 -7.44 6.70
N PRO A 33 -14.03 -6.46 6.69
CA PRO A 33 -14.37 -5.04 6.83
C PRO A 33 -15.27 -4.52 5.70
N LEU A 34 -15.05 -5.00 4.47
CA LEU A 34 -15.91 -4.68 3.32
C LEU A 34 -17.31 -5.25 3.49
N ALA A 35 -17.43 -6.49 3.95
CA ALA A 35 -18.71 -7.12 4.26
C ALA A 35 -19.44 -6.39 5.38
N LEU A 36 -18.74 -6.03 6.47
CA LEU A 36 -19.28 -5.25 7.58
C LEU A 36 -19.76 -3.87 7.11
N ALA A 37 -18.96 -3.18 6.29
CA ALA A 37 -19.33 -1.89 5.72
C ALA A 37 -20.62 -1.98 4.90
N LEU A 38 -20.72 -2.97 4.01
CA LEU A 38 -21.93 -3.20 3.20
C LEU A 38 -23.16 -3.56 4.04
N LEU A 39 -22.96 -4.30 5.14
CA LEU A 39 -24.02 -4.72 6.05
C LEU A 39 -24.50 -3.56 6.94
N CYS A 40 -23.61 -2.62 7.28
CA CYS A 40 -23.88 -1.49 8.15
C CYS A 40 -24.23 -0.17 7.43
N ILE A 41 -24.25 -0.12 6.10
CA ILE A 41 -24.70 1.06 5.31
C ILE A 41 -26.10 1.53 5.72
N SER A 42 -26.99 0.60 6.07
CA SER A 42 -28.40 0.91 6.35
C SER A 42 -28.70 1.15 7.84
N ASN A 43 -27.81 0.78 8.75
CA ASN A 43 -27.99 0.96 10.20
C ASN A 43 -26.63 1.17 10.90
N PRO A 44 -26.10 2.41 10.92
CA PRO A 44 -24.81 2.71 11.53
C PRO A 44 -24.93 2.72 13.06
N LYS A 45 -24.68 1.58 13.71
CA LYS A 45 -24.50 1.51 15.17
C LYS A 45 -23.08 1.97 15.56
N VAL A 46 -22.97 2.82 16.58
CA VAL A 46 -21.72 3.47 17.02
C VAL A 46 -20.59 2.46 17.30
N ASN A 47 -20.91 1.29 17.89
CA ASN A 47 -19.93 0.24 18.15
C ASN A 47 -19.26 -0.30 16.88
N VAL A 48 -20.00 -0.41 15.77
CA VAL A 48 -19.46 -0.89 14.49
C VAL A 48 -18.61 0.18 13.83
N MET A 49 -18.97 1.45 14.03
CA MET A 49 -18.17 2.59 13.58
C MET A 49 -16.84 2.69 14.32
N ASP A 50 -16.81 2.46 15.63
CA ASP A 50 -15.57 2.46 16.42
C ASP A 50 -14.66 1.26 16.09
N THR A 51 -15.23 0.06 15.87
CA THR A 51 -14.43 -1.10 15.44
C THR A 51 -13.90 -0.92 14.02
N LEU A 52 -14.73 -0.45 13.07
CA LEU A 52 -14.27 -0.13 11.73
C LEU A 52 -13.24 1.00 11.71
N SER A 53 -13.41 2.03 12.53
CA SER A 53 -12.47 3.15 12.65
C SER A 53 -11.11 2.65 13.18
N ARG A 54 -11.12 1.81 14.22
CA ARG A 54 -9.90 1.20 14.76
C ARG A 54 -9.20 0.29 13.74
N LEU A 55 -9.96 -0.48 12.97
CA LEU A 55 -9.46 -1.34 11.89
C LEU A 55 -9.05 -0.59 10.62
N SER A 56 -9.55 0.63 10.41
CA SER A 56 -9.17 1.48 9.29
C SER A 56 -7.96 2.36 9.62
N HIS A 57 -7.72 2.66 10.90
CA HIS A 57 -6.57 3.44 11.35
C HIS A 57 -5.29 2.62 11.43
N ASP A 58 -5.37 1.34 11.78
CA ASP A 58 -4.28 0.43 11.50
C ASP A 58 -4.33 0.08 10.01
N SER A 59 -3.46 0.73 9.24
CA SER A 59 -3.13 0.30 7.88
C SER A 59 -2.43 -1.05 7.99
N ASP A 60 -3.22 -2.11 8.20
CA ASP A 60 -2.78 -3.44 8.57
C ASP A 60 -1.76 -3.92 7.52
N SER A 61 -0.48 -3.97 7.91
CA SER A 61 0.66 -4.34 7.05
C SER A 61 0.42 -5.68 6.34
N GLU A 62 -0.33 -6.56 6.99
CA GLU A 62 -0.70 -7.86 6.45
C GLU A 62 -1.70 -7.74 5.27
N VAL A 63 -2.60 -6.76 5.26
CA VAL A 63 -3.56 -6.55 4.17
C VAL A 63 -2.93 -5.84 2.96
N ALA A 64 -1.70 -5.36 3.03
CA ALA A 64 -1.05 -4.73 1.89
C ALA A 64 -0.85 -5.74 0.74
N MET A 65 -1.26 -5.38 -0.48
CA MET A 65 -0.80 -6.11 -1.66
C MET A 65 0.72 -5.96 -1.74
N PRO A 66 1.50 -7.05 -1.90
CA PRO A 66 2.94 -6.95 -2.09
C PRO A 66 3.18 -6.10 -3.36
N ARG A 67 3.81 -4.95 -3.17
CA ARG A 67 4.08 -4.02 -4.26
C ARG A 67 5.41 -4.43 -4.88
N MET A 68 5.34 -5.18 -5.98
CA MET A 68 6.53 -5.49 -6.77
C MET A 68 6.92 -4.27 -7.59
N LEU A 69 8.16 -3.83 -7.49
CA LEU A 69 8.74 -2.81 -8.36
C LEU A 69 9.55 -3.51 -9.45
N LEU A 70 9.13 -3.33 -10.70
CA LEU A 70 9.84 -3.77 -11.88
C LEU A 70 10.03 -2.59 -12.83
N THR A 71 11.28 -2.35 -13.20
CA THR A 71 11.65 -1.27 -14.11
C THR A 71 11.83 -1.81 -15.52
N VAL A 72 11.20 -1.15 -16.48
CA VAL A 72 11.29 -1.46 -17.91
C VAL A 72 11.80 -0.24 -18.66
N ASP A 73 12.48 -0.51 -19.77
CA ASP A 73 12.93 0.52 -20.71
C ASP A 73 11.81 0.92 -21.69
N GLU A 74 12.03 1.95 -22.53
CA GLU A 74 11.10 2.40 -23.58
C GLU A 74 10.71 1.26 -24.55
N ASN A 75 11.61 0.29 -24.72
CA ASN A 75 11.41 -0.90 -25.56
C ASN A 75 10.71 -2.07 -24.83
N LEU A 76 10.13 -1.82 -23.65
CA LEU A 76 9.49 -2.82 -22.76
C LEU A 76 10.44 -3.95 -22.32
N LYS A 77 11.75 -3.72 -22.39
CA LYS A 77 12.75 -4.68 -21.92
C LYS A 77 12.98 -4.48 -20.42
N PRO A 78 13.02 -5.56 -19.61
CA PRO A 78 13.32 -5.42 -18.19
C PRO A 78 14.75 -4.90 -18.02
N LEU A 79 14.89 -3.85 -17.22
CA LEU A 79 16.16 -3.19 -16.94
C LEU A 79 16.39 -3.20 -15.43
N SER A 80 17.49 -3.80 -14.99
CA SER A 80 17.87 -3.80 -13.57
C SER A 80 18.58 -2.50 -13.21
N VAL A 81 17.93 -1.66 -12.39
CA VAL A 81 18.45 -0.36 -11.95
C VAL A 81 18.52 -0.36 -10.42
N PRO A 82 19.56 0.24 -9.82
CA PRO A 82 19.63 0.38 -8.37
C PRO A 82 18.55 1.36 -7.86
N VAL A 83 17.76 0.89 -6.90
CA VAL A 83 16.68 1.62 -6.22
C VAL A 83 16.94 1.65 -4.72
N ARG A 84 16.67 2.78 -4.09
CA ARG A 84 16.72 2.97 -2.63
C ARG A 84 15.33 2.74 -2.08
N VAL A 85 15.17 1.71 -1.24
CA VAL A 85 13.93 1.36 -0.57
C VAL A 85 14.06 1.71 0.90
N GLY A 86 13.09 2.42 1.46
CA GLY A 86 13.05 2.73 2.89
C GLY A 86 11.66 3.13 3.35
N GLN A 87 11.51 3.35 4.65
CA GLN A 87 10.22 3.74 5.22
C GLN A 87 9.77 5.08 4.66
N ALA A 88 8.51 5.15 4.21
CA ALA A 88 7.90 6.38 3.72
C ALA A 88 7.74 7.38 4.88
N VAL A 89 8.16 8.63 4.64
CA VAL A 89 7.96 9.73 5.58
C VAL A 89 7.12 10.82 4.92
N ASP A 90 6.17 11.36 5.69
CA ASP A 90 5.37 12.49 5.22
C ASP A 90 6.26 13.74 5.11
N VAL A 91 6.32 14.26 3.89
CA VAL A 91 7.14 15.42 3.53
C VAL A 91 6.41 16.75 3.76
N VAL A 92 5.10 16.70 4.08
CA VAL A 92 4.30 17.90 4.34
C VAL A 92 4.76 18.58 5.63
N GLY A 93 5.24 19.82 5.53
CA GLY A 93 5.69 20.64 6.67
C GLY A 93 7.18 20.52 7.02
N GLN A 94 7.96 19.72 6.29
CA GLN A 94 9.40 19.65 6.50
C GLN A 94 10.14 20.84 5.86
N ALA A 95 11.04 21.48 6.59
CA ALA A 95 11.85 22.59 6.10
C ALA A 95 13.06 22.10 5.27
N GLY A 96 13.30 22.73 4.11
CA GLY A 96 14.46 22.45 3.25
C GLY A 96 14.12 21.60 2.02
N ARG A 97 15.00 20.64 1.67
CA ARG A 97 14.77 19.63 0.62
C ARG A 97 14.35 18.31 1.29
N PRO A 98 13.06 18.12 1.59
CA PRO A 98 12.61 16.96 2.34
C PRO A 98 12.88 15.66 1.57
N LYS A 99 13.40 14.66 2.27
CA LYS A 99 13.58 13.31 1.73
C LYS A 99 12.30 12.53 1.96
N THR A 100 11.84 11.83 0.93
CA THR A 100 10.58 11.08 1.01
C THR A 100 10.77 9.70 1.66
N ILE A 101 12.03 9.26 1.84
CA ILE A 101 12.42 8.00 2.48
C ILE A 101 13.37 8.21 3.66
N THR A 102 13.22 7.41 4.71
CA THR A 102 14.18 7.28 5.82
C THR A 102 14.71 5.85 5.94
N GLY A 103 15.97 5.69 6.36
CA GLY A 103 16.58 4.38 6.61
C GLY A 103 16.64 3.51 5.35
N PHE A 104 17.23 4.03 4.27
CA PHE A 104 17.18 3.36 2.97
C PHE A 104 18.21 2.24 2.83
N GLN A 105 17.82 1.17 2.12
CA GLN A 105 18.70 0.13 1.59
C GLN A 105 18.68 0.17 0.06
N THR A 106 19.83 0.00 -0.57
CA THR A 106 19.91 -0.04 -2.04
C THR A 106 19.71 -1.48 -2.51
N HIS A 107 18.71 -1.68 -3.37
CA HIS A 107 18.39 -2.94 -4.02
C HIS A 107 18.48 -2.79 -5.54
N SER A 108 18.62 -3.88 -6.26
CA SER A 108 18.49 -3.91 -7.72
C SER A 108 17.09 -4.42 -8.08
N THR A 109 16.41 -3.75 -9.00
CA THR A 109 15.10 -4.22 -9.48
C THR A 109 15.23 -5.56 -10.24
N PRO A 110 14.26 -6.49 -10.08
CA PRO A 110 13.00 -6.35 -9.37
C PRO A 110 13.10 -6.51 -7.84
N VAL A 111 12.36 -5.70 -7.10
CA VAL A 111 12.29 -5.76 -5.64
C VAL A 111 10.83 -5.79 -5.16
N LEU A 112 10.58 -6.52 -4.07
CA LEU A 112 9.31 -6.49 -3.36
C LEU A 112 9.38 -5.42 -2.27
N LEU A 113 8.49 -4.44 -2.33
CA LEU A 113 8.37 -3.41 -1.30
C LEU A 113 7.47 -3.91 -0.17
N ALA A 114 7.88 -3.71 1.07
CA ALA A 114 7.04 -4.01 2.22
C ALA A 114 5.95 -2.95 2.42
N ALA A 115 4.97 -3.22 3.29
CA ALA A 115 3.92 -2.26 3.58
C ALA A 115 4.50 -1.00 4.24
N GLY A 116 4.26 0.17 3.63
CA GLY A 116 4.79 1.45 4.11
C GLY A 116 6.20 1.79 3.60
N ASP A 117 6.84 0.89 2.85
CA ASP A 117 8.08 1.21 2.15
C ASP A 117 7.80 2.04 0.89
N ARG A 118 8.73 2.94 0.59
CA ARG A 118 8.75 3.73 -0.63
C ARG A 118 10.11 3.59 -1.30
N ALA A 119 10.07 3.52 -2.63
CA ALA A 119 11.25 3.41 -3.46
C ALA A 119 11.58 4.74 -4.14
N GLU A 120 12.86 5.06 -4.23
CA GLU A 120 13.44 6.15 -5.02
C GLU A 120 14.56 5.59 -5.91
N LEU A 121 14.80 6.18 -7.09
CA LEU A 121 15.95 5.78 -7.92
C LEU A 121 17.26 6.18 -7.22
N ALA A 122 18.26 5.29 -7.24
CA ALA A 122 19.57 5.59 -6.65
C ALA A 122 20.42 6.52 -7.53
N THR A 123 20.15 6.54 -8.84
CA THR A 123 20.94 7.21 -9.88
C THR A 123 20.06 8.06 -10.79
N GLU A 124 20.59 9.18 -11.26
CA GLU A 124 19.92 10.10 -12.20
C GLU A 124 20.05 9.71 -13.68
N LYS A 125 20.65 8.54 -13.95
CA LYS A 125 20.82 7.97 -15.31
C LYS A 125 19.49 7.75 -16.03
N TYR A 126 18.45 7.44 -15.28
CA TYR A 126 17.12 7.17 -15.79
C TYR A 126 16.10 8.09 -15.13
N ILE A 127 15.16 8.61 -15.91
CA ILE A 127 14.03 9.39 -15.45
C ILE A 127 12.78 8.50 -15.50
N PRO A 128 12.07 8.31 -14.38
CA PRO A 128 10.83 7.56 -14.38
C PRO A 128 9.71 8.41 -14.96
N LEU A 129 8.85 7.83 -15.79
CA LEU A 129 7.66 8.53 -16.31
C LEU A 129 6.60 8.73 -15.22
N SER A 130 6.55 7.84 -14.23
CA SER A 130 5.64 7.94 -13.09
C SER A 130 6.35 8.55 -11.87
N PRO A 131 5.69 9.44 -11.11
CA PRO A 131 6.23 9.98 -9.86
C PRO A 131 6.28 8.95 -8.72
N ILE A 132 5.61 7.81 -8.89
CA ILE A 132 5.52 6.72 -7.91
C ILE A 132 6.22 5.50 -8.50
N LEU A 133 7.19 4.95 -7.76
CA LEU A 133 7.94 3.77 -8.15
C LEU A 133 7.30 2.50 -7.56
N GLU A 134 6.13 2.14 -8.08
CA GLU A 134 5.37 0.94 -7.67
C GLU A 134 4.85 0.20 -8.90
N GLY A 135 4.87 -1.13 -8.88
CA GLY A 135 4.40 -1.93 -10.01
C GLY A 135 5.40 -1.92 -11.17
N PHE A 136 4.88 -1.73 -12.38
CA PHE A 136 5.67 -1.62 -13.60
C PHE A 136 5.95 -0.15 -13.87
N VAL A 137 7.23 0.23 -13.79
CA VAL A 137 7.68 1.61 -14.02
C VAL A 137 8.50 1.65 -15.30
N ILE A 138 8.10 2.50 -16.23
CA ILE A 138 8.88 2.78 -17.44
C ILE A 138 9.92 3.84 -17.09
N LEU A 139 11.17 3.48 -17.32
CA LEU A 139 12.33 4.33 -17.20
C LEU A 139 12.74 4.82 -18.58
N LYS A 140 12.98 6.12 -18.67
CA LYS A 140 13.55 6.77 -19.85
C LYS A 140 15.01 7.10 -19.60
N GLU A 141 15.88 6.86 -20.57
CA GLU A 141 17.26 7.31 -20.49
C GLU A 141 17.33 8.83 -20.45
N ASN A 142 18.09 9.36 -19.49
CA ASN A 142 18.25 10.79 -19.33
C ASN A 142 19.29 11.32 -20.33
N PRO A 143 18.89 12.16 -21.31
CA PRO A 143 19.82 12.70 -22.32
C PRO A 143 20.82 13.70 -21.76
N ASP A 144 20.56 14.27 -20.57
CA ASP A 144 21.45 15.22 -19.89
C ASP A 144 22.41 14.53 -18.91
N TYR A 145 22.34 13.19 -18.80
CA TYR A 145 23.23 12.44 -17.92
C TYR A 145 24.65 12.42 -18.49
N ARG A 146 25.56 13.09 -17.79
CA ARG A 146 27.00 12.99 -18.02
C ARG A 146 27.55 12.01 -16.99
N ASP A 147 28.23 10.97 -17.46
CA ASP A 147 29.08 10.13 -16.61
C ASP A 147 30.26 11.00 -16.15
N ASP A 148 30.05 11.78 -15.09
CA ASP A 148 31.14 12.42 -14.36
C ASP A 148 31.90 11.30 -13.63
N GLN A 149 33.00 10.88 -14.24
CA GLN A 149 33.93 9.83 -13.81
C GLN A 149 34.54 10.11 -12.44
#